data_AF-A6LRT4-F1
#
_entry.id   AF-A6LRT4-F1
#
_cell.length_a   1.000
_cell.length_b   1.000
_cell.length_c   1.000
_cell.angle_alpha   90.00
_cell.angle_beta   90.00
_cell.angle_gamma   90.00
#
_symmetry.space_group_name_H-M   'P 1'
#
loop_
_entity.id
_entity.type
_entity.pdbx_description
1 polymer ?
#
loop_
_entity_poly.entity_id
_entity_poly.type
_entity_poly.pdbx_seq_one_letter_code
_entity_poly.pdbx_strand_id
1 'polypeptide(L)'
;MNKITLKKINIGDNSIFFNKGMNIITGRNMSGKTLLFNSIMYILGLEKQFPVDKFDFRNLYIDFEVKNIEFRVKRDVGSNKLIFSGGINEEVRVKSDSYYEIYNSILEPSFNFGEDKLAATEILKYSFIPEFKIYSDKTDTIKKILGINVGYLRKSKERIKVFEQEIKDSESSYDMLTTYMLNVREQIHELKNIEDSNIKAFENILNGEYLNIRKKNIEDKNFMKASIEAYKKLEMSCDEKFYKINDKLQNDFQNLCNEIGFMNHYKLENEFLNRRNIKSASLGENRLLQIIITLILSMYSDERYENSTGILAIDGIDYIEASAIYNIRDYVAKKCKENKLQYIEFTCMKEDLPKEWIVHDLNMGGMFNWL
;
A
#
# COMPACT_ATOMS: atom_id res chain seq x y z
N MET A 1 3.39 -6.94 16.29
CA MET A 1 2.95 -5.89 15.36
C MET A 1 4.13 -5.00 15.02
N ASN A 2 4.37 -4.69 13.74
CA ASN A 2 5.48 -3.84 13.30
C ASN A 2 5.13 -2.35 13.45
N LYS A 3 4.80 -1.95 14.68
CA LYS A 3 4.38 -0.60 15.02
C LYS A 3 5.55 0.37 14.84
N ILE A 4 5.30 1.44 14.09
CA ILE A 4 6.18 2.60 14.02
C ILE A 4 5.81 3.55 15.15
N THR A 5 6.83 4.03 15.86
CA THR A 5 6.69 5.12 16.83
C THR A 5 7.60 6.26 16.42
N LEU A 6 7.03 7.39 15.99
CA LEU A 6 7.81 8.62 15.79
C LEU A 6 8.28 9.13 17.15
N LYS A 7 9.56 9.51 17.25
CA LYS A 7 10.18 10.00 18.48
C LYS A 7 10.45 11.48 18.41
N LYS A 8 10.96 11.93 17.28
CA LYS A 8 11.41 13.31 17.10
C LYS A 8 11.27 13.72 15.65
N ILE A 9 10.86 14.96 15.43
CA ILE A 9 11.12 15.67 14.18
C ILE A 9 12.04 16.86 14.48
N ASN A 10 13.03 17.07 13.61
CA ASN A 10 13.93 18.21 13.66
C ASN A 10 13.83 19.00 12.37
N ILE A 11 13.69 20.31 12.49
CA ILE A 11 13.59 21.26 11.40
C ILE A 11 14.45 22.47 11.76
N GLY A 12 15.60 22.65 11.09
CA GLY A 12 16.59 23.65 11.48
C GLY A 12 17.11 23.39 12.90
N ASP A 13 17.02 24.42 13.73
CA ASP A 13 17.37 24.37 15.16
C ASP A 13 16.20 23.98 16.07
N ASN A 14 15.02 23.77 15.48
CA ASN A 14 13.80 23.43 16.22
C ASN A 14 13.57 21.92 16.22
N SER A 15 13.02 21.43 17.33
CA SER A 15 12.73 20.02 17.56
C SER A 15 11.38 19.85 18.22
N ILE A 16 10.60 18.87 17.76
CA ILE A 16 9.40 18.40 18.46
C ILE A 16 9.64 16.96 18.88
N PHE A 17 9.43 16.68 20.15
CA PHE A 17 9.51 15.33 20.72
C PHE A 17 8.10 14.76 20.84
N PHE A 18 7.91 13.55 20.34
CA PHE A 18 6.63 12.86 20.38
C PHE A 18 6.58 11.86 21.54
N ASN A 19 5.44 11.83 22.20
CA ASN A 19 5.03 10.79 23.13
C ASN A 19 4.69 9.50 22.36
N LYS A 20 4.82 8.34 23.04
CA LYS A 20 4.39 7.03 22.50
C LYS A 20 2.87 6.93 22.26
N GLY A 21 2.07 7.80 22.88
CA GLY A 21 0.61 7.79 22.87
C GLY A 21 0.00 8.98 22.12
N MET A 22 -0.76 9.81 22.83
CA MET A 22 -1.40 11.02 22.29
C MET A 22 -0.38 12.14 22.05
N ASN A 23 -0.44 12.75 20.88
CA ASN A 23 0.35 13.90 20.48
C ASN A 23 -0.56 14.89 19.75
N ILE A 24 -0.70 16.09 20.30
CA ILE A 24 -1.49 17.15 19.68
C ILE A 24 -0.58 18.36 19.47
N ILE A 25 -0.59 18.84 18.23
CA ILE A 25 0.10 20.06 17.82
C ILE A 25 -0.98 21.10 17.58
N THR A 26 -0.97 22.11 18.44
CA THR A 26 -1.98 23.18 18.40
C THR A 26 -1.45 24.40 17.66
N GLY A 27 -2.35 25.17 17.04
CA GLY A 27 -1.98 26.41 16.38
C GLY A 27 -3.16 27.05 15.66
N ARG A 28 -3.21 28.38 15.58
CA ARG A 28 -4.19 29.14 14.80
C ARG A 28 -4.11 28.81 13.31
N ASN A 29 -5.09 29.26 12.54
CA ASN A 29 -4.99 29.24 11.07
C ASN A 29 -3.72 29.97 10.63
N MET A 30 -3.08 29.45 9.58
CA MET A 30 -1.79 29.98 9.06
C MET A 30 -0.60 29.92 10.04
N SER A 31 -0.66 29.14 11.13
CA SER A 31 0.49 28.90 12.01
C SER A 31 1.53 27.92 11.42
N GLY A 32 1.26 27.32 10.26
CA GLY A 32 2.17 26.35 9.61
C GLY A 32 1.95 24.88 10.00
N LYS A 33 0.83 24.53 10.68
CA LYS A 33 0.46 23.14 11.00
C LYS A 33 0.53 22.18 9.78
N THR A 34 -0.15 22.54 8.70
CA THR A 34 -0.15 21.80 7.44
C THR A 34 1.26 21.66 6.85
N LEU A 35 2.11 22.69 6.97
CA LEU A 35 3.50 22.66 6.51
C LEU A 35 4.33 21.67 7.34
N LEU A 36 4.10 21.60 8.66
CA LEU A 36 4.78 20.66 9.55
C LEU A 36 4.33 19.22 9.26
N PHE A 37 3.03 19.00 9.08
CA PHE A 37 2.50 17.70 8.66
C PHE A 37 3.12 17.22 7.34
N ASN A 38 3.13 18.10 6.33
CA ASN A 38 3.74 17.79 5.03
C ASN A 38 5.26 17.60 5.12
N SER A 39 5.93 18.30 6.04
CA SER A 39 7.36 18.10 6.31
C SER A 39 7.62 16.71 6.87
N ILE A 40 6.76 16.19 7.75
CA ILE A 40 6.85 14.81 8.22
C ILE A 40 6.75 13.83 7.06
N MET A 41 5.71 13.97 6.24
CA MET A 41 5.51 13.11 5.07
C MET A 41 6.66 13.21 4.06
N TYR A 42 7.22 14.40 3.87
CA TYR A 42 8.34 14.64 2.97
C TYR A 42 9.63 13.96 3.45
N ILE A 43 9.99 14.14 4.73
CA ILE A 43 11.19 13.54 5.33
C ILE A 43 11.10 12.01 5.26
N LEU A 44 9.92 11.44 5.52
CA LEU A 44 9.66 10.00 5.38
C LEU A 44 9.55 9.52 3.92
N GLY A 45 9.78 10.38 2.91
CA GLY A 45 9.71 9.99 1.50
C GLY A 45 8.32 9.67 0.95
N LEU A 46 7.25 9.91 1.73
CA LEU A 46 5.86 9.58 1.38
C LEU A 46 5.29 10.58 0.35
N GLU A 47 5.88 11.78 0.26
CA GLU A 47 5.63 12.78 -0.78
C GLU A 47 6.91 13.16 -1.54
N LYS A 48 6.76 13.45 -2.85
CA LYS A 48 7.90 13.68 -3.75
C LYS A 48 8.48 15.08 -3.59
N GLN A 49 7.62 16.08 -3.51
CA GLN A 49 8.00 17.49 -3.50
C GLN A 49 7.81 18.05 -2.10
N PHE A 50 8.73 18.93 -1.72
CA PHE A 50 8.54 19.74 -0.54
C PHE A 50 7.48 20.80 -0.87
N PRO A 51 6.55 21.11 0.03
CA PRO A 51 5.41 21.97 -0.27
C PRO A 51 5.76 23.43 -0.59
N VAL A 52 7.02 23.87 -0.44
CA VAL A 52 7.41 25.27 -0.67
C VAL A 52 8.86 25.40 -1.14
N ASP A 53 9.09 26.00 -2.31
CA ASP A 53 10.44 26.23 -2.89
C ASP A 53 11.21 27.40 -2.23
N LYS A 54 10.58 28.14 -1.32
CA LYS A 54 11.08 29.43 -0.79
C LYS A 54 11.72 29.36 0.61
N PHE A 55 11.90 28.16 1.17
CA PHE A 55 12.35 27.99 2.54
C PHE A 55 13.64 27.17 2.62
N ASP A 56 14.71 27.77 3.17
CA ASP A 56 16.00 27.11 3.42
C ASP A 56 15.93 26.28 4.71
N PHE A 57 15.18 25.19 4.69
CA PHE A 57 15.19 24.26 5.81
C PHE A 57 16.48 23.42 5.77
N ARG A 58 17.39 23.70 6.69
CA ARG A 58 18.57 22.86 6.95
C ARG A 58 18.24 21.82 8.01
N ASN A 59 18.96 20.69 8.01
CA ASN A 59 18.88 19.66 9.06
C ASN A 59 17.48 19.06 9.29
N LEU A 60 16.78 18.72 8.20
CA LEU A 60 15.50 18.02 8.26
C LEU A 60 15.69 16.52 8.54
N TYR A 61 15.30 16.06 9.72
CA TYR A 61 15.28 14.63 10.03
C TYR A 61 14.14 14.21 10.96
N ILE A 62 13.82 12.92 10.90
CA ILE A 62 12.90 12.25 11.82
C ILE A 62 13.60 11.07 12.45
N ASP A 63 13.48 10.97 13.77
CA ASP A 63 13.82 9.78 14.54
C ASP A 63 12.56 8.98 14.81
N PHE A 64 12.59 7.68 14.55
CA PHE A 64 11.50 6.76 14.80
C PHE A 64 12.02 5.39 15.26
N GLU A 65 11.13 4.60 15.85
CA GLU A 65 11.42 3.28 16.39
C GLU A 65 10.48 2.25 15.78
N VAL A 66 11.02 1.10 15.38
CA VAL A 66 10.27 -0.10 14.97
C VAL A 66 10.90 -1.31 15.65
N LYS A 67 10.09 -2.14 16.32
CA LYS A 67 10.57 -3.32 17.07
C LYS A 67 11.73 -3.03 18.05
N ASN A 68 11.70 -1.90 18.75
CA ASN A 68 12.79 -1.42 19.63
C ASN A 68 14.12 -1.10 18.92
N ILE A 69 14.13 -1.00 17.60
CA ILE A 69 15.28 -0.53 16.82
C ILE A 69 15.03 0.92 16.43
N GLU A 70 16.00 1.78 16.72
CA GLU A 70 15.94 3.20 16.39
C GLU A 70 16.48 3.48 14.98
N PHE A 71 15.77 4.32 14.26
CA PHE A 71 16.11 4.77 12.92
C PHE A 71 16.02 6.29 12.86
N ARG A 72 16.92 6.89 12.09
CA ARG A 72 16.86 8.28 11.70
C ARG A 72 16.79 8.37 10.19
N VAL A 73 15.83 9.12 9.68
CA VAL A 73 15.74 9.48 8.26
C VAL A 73 15.97 10.97 8.11
N LYS A 74 16.98 11.32 7.33
CA LYS A 74 17.30 12.71 6.95
C LYS A 74 16.97 12.92 5.48
N ARG A 75 16.41 14.08 5.16
CA ARG A 75 16.13 14.50 3.77
C ARG A 75 16.25 16.01 3.61
N ASP A 76 17.26 16.46 2.87
CA ASP A 76 17.41 17.89 2.58
C ASP A 76 16.33 18.40 1.62
N VAL A 77 15.97 19.69 1.71
CA VAL A 77 14.95 20.32 0.85
C VAL A 77 15.35 20.22 -0.63
N GLY A 78 14.38 19.91 -1.48
CA GLY A 78 14.60 19.70 -2.91
C GLY A 78 15.35 18.41 -3.24
N SER A 79 15.88 17.70 -2.26
CA SER A 79 16.57 16.43 -2.48
C SER A 79 15.59 15.30 -2.76
N ASN A 80 16.00 14.41 -3.66
CA ASN A 80 15.35 13.13 -3.88
C ASN A 80 16.04 11.98 -3.14
N LYS A 81 17.05 12.28 -2.30
CA LYS A 81 17.81 11.32 -1.52
C LYS A 81 17.35 11.31 -0.06
N LEU A 82 17.19 10.12 0.48
CA LEU A 82 16.96 9.85 1.90
C LEU A 82 18.23 9.23 2.47
N ILE A 83 18.65 9.70 3.63
CA ILE A 83 19.76 9.12 4.38
C ILE A 83 19.18 8.45 5.62
N PHE A 84 19.25 7.13 5.65
CA PHE A 84 18.92 6.31 6.81
C PHE A 84 20.16 6.14 7.69
N SER A 85 19.97 6.23 9.01
CA SER A 85 21.00 5.95 10.00
C SER A 85 20.41 5.25 11.23
N GLY A 86 21.24 4.54 12.00
CA GLY A 86 20.79 3.74 13.15
C GLY A 86 20.68 2.27 12.76
N GLY A 87 19.47 1.69 12.86
CA GLY A 87 19.21 0.29 12.52
C GLY A 87 19.58 -0.11 11.08
N ILE A 88 19.55 0.85 10.14
CA ILE A 88 20.09 0.74 8.78
C ILE A 88 20.89 2.01 8.50
N ASN A 89 22.02 1.89 7.79
CA ASN A 89 22.88 3.02 7.43
C ASN A 89 23.08 3.05 5.92
N GLU A 90 22.15 3.67 5.20
CA GLU A 90 22.13 3.68 3.73
C GLU A 90 21.60 5.01 3.18
N GLU A 91 22.05 5.37 1.97
CA GLU A 91 21.50 6.47 1.20
C GLU A 91 20.72 5.92 0.00
N VAL A 92 19.45 6.31 -0.13
CA VAL A 92 18.57 5.83 -1.21
C VAL A 92 17.82 6.95 -1.88
N ARG A 93 17.44 6.75 -3.14
CA ARG A 93 16.59 7.69 -3.87
C ARG A 93 15.12 7.38 -3.63
N VAL A 94 14.31 8.40 -3.33
CA VAL A 94 12.86 8.29 -3.15
C VAL A 94 12.21 7.63 -4.37
N LYS A 95 11.39 6.60 -4.14
CA LYS A 95 10.75 5.74 -5.16
C LYS A 95 11.70 4.92 -6.03
N SER A 96 12.96 4.74 -5.62
CA SER A 96 13.83 3.72 -6.21
C SER A 96 13.55 2.34 -5.62
N ASP A 97 14.12 1.31 -6.23
CA ASP A 97 14.01 -0.07 -5.78
C ASP A 97 14.55 -0.25 -4.36
N SER A 98 15.77 0.25 -4.12
CA SER A 98 16.39 0.29 -2.78
C SER A 98 15.54 1.00 -1.72
N TYR A 99 14.83 2.08 -2.08
CA TYR A 99 13.92 2.76 -1.16
C TYR A 99 12.77 1.85 -0.71
N TYR A 100 12.18 1.10 -1.65
CA TYR A 100 11.12 0.16 -1.34
C TYR A 100 11.63 -1.03 -0.52
N GLU A 101 12.81 -1.53 -0.85
CA GLU A 101 13.48 -2.62 -0.11
C GLU A 101 13.76 -2.23 1.34
N ILE A 102 14.31 -1.03 1.61
CA ILE A 102 14.54 -0.54 2.98
C ILE A 102 13.23 -0.47 3.77
N TYR A 103 12.16 0.11 3.22
CA TYR A 103 10.90 0.19 3.96
C TYR A 103 10.28 -1.18 4.21
N ASN A 104 10.39 -2.10 3.25
CA ASN A 104 9.94 -3.48 3.43
C ASN A 104 10.82 -4.24 4.43
N SER A 105 12.11 -3.97 4.54
CA SER A 105 12.96 -4.60 5.55
C SER A 105 12.73 -4.04 6.95
N ILE A 106 12.37 -2.76 7.07
CA ILE A 106 12.04 -2.14 8.37
C ILE A 106 10.66 -2.57 8.87
N LEU A 107 9.64 -2.57 7.98
CA LEU A 107 8.25 -2.83 8.36
C LEU A 107 7.81 -4.27 8.16
N GLU A 108 8.59 -5.07 7.44
CA GLU A 108 8.36 -6.50 7.18
C GLU A 108 6.88 -6.85 6.92
N PRO A 109 6.22 -6.23 5.93
CA PRO A 109 4.84 -6.57 5.64
C PRO A 109 4.75 -8.01 5.13
N SER A 110 3.74 -8.73 5.59
CA SER A 110 3.50 -10.15 5.35
C SER A 110 2.20 -10.38 4.59
N PHE A 111 2.20 -11.35 3.68
CA PHE A 111 1.07 -11.62 2.79
C PHE A 111 0.77 -13.11 2.72
N ASN A 112 -0.48 -13.41 2.34
CA ASN A 112 -0.90 -14.79 2.08
C ASN A 112 -0.16 -15.44 0.91
N PHE A 113 0.37 -14.64 -0.02
CA PHE A 113 1.24 -15.10 -1.09
C PHE A 113 2.06 -13.96 -1.67
N GLY A 114 3.26 -14.33 -2.14
CA GLY A 114 4.21 -13.43 -2.77
C GLY A 114 4.61 -12.26 -1.89
N GLU A 115 5.54 -11.45 -2.40
CA GLU A 115 5.92 -10.19 -1.78
C GLU A 115 5.28 -9.03 -2.54
N ASP A 116 5.01 -7.92 -1.84
CA ASP A 116 4.63 -6.67 -2.46
C ASP A 116 5.68 -5.60 -2.13
N LYS A 117 6.44 -5.25 -3.15
CA LYS A 117 7.51 -4.26 -3.09
C LYS A 117 7.03 -2.90 -2.58
N LEU A 118 5.80 -2.49 -2.89
CA LEU A 118 5.30 -1.16 -2.56
C LEU A 118 4.62 -1.10 -1.19
N ALA A 119 4.32 -2.26 -0.60
CA ALA A 119 3.42 -2.38 0.54
C ALA A 119 3.78 -1.50 1.73
N ALA A 120 5.01 -1.62 2.26
CA ALA A 120 5.42 -0.88 3.45
C ALA A 120 5.18 0.63 3.30
N THR A 121 5.57 1.18 2.15
CA THR A 121 5.44 2.63 1.88
C THR A 121 3.99 3.07 1.67
N GLU A 122 3.16 2.25 1.01
CA GLU A 122 1.74 2.56 0.81
C GLU A 122 0.94 2.45 2.11
N ILE A 123 1.22 1.43 2.93
CA ILE A 123 0.59 1.24 4.23
C ILE A 123 0.99 2.38 5.17
N LEU A 124 2.28 2.72 5.24
CA LEU A 124 2.74 3.86 6.04
C LEU A 124 2.08 5.17 5.57
N LYS A 125 2.04 5.42 4.27
CA LYS A 125 1.36 6.60 3.72
C LYS A 125 -0.14 6.61 4.04
N TYR A 126 -0.78 5.45 4.16
CA TYR A 126 -2.19 5.35 4.49
C TYR A 126 -2.50 5.97 5.85
N SER A 127 -1.60 5.85 6.81
CA SER A 127 -1.70 6.40 8.18
C SER A 127 -1.63 7.92 8.28
N PHE A 128 -1.32 8.62 7.18
CA PHE A 128 -1.25 10.08 7.13
C PHE A 128 -2.45 10.64 6.36
N ILE A 129 -3.31 11.38 7.08
CA ILE A 129 -4.52 11.99 6.55
C ILE A 129 -4.32 13.52 6.39
N PRO A 130 -3.93 14.02 5.21
CA PRO A 130 -3.76 15.46 4.96
C PRO A 130 -5.12 16.19 4.91
N GLU A 131 -5.14 17.48 5.25
CA GLU A 131 -6.35 18.31 5.39
C GLU A 131 -7.28 18.30 4.15
N PHE A 132 -6.73 18.50 2.95
CA PHE A 132 -7.51 18.68 1.73
C PHE A 132 -7.54 17.48 0.77
N LYS A 133 -7.08 16.28 1.18
CA LYS A 133 -7.19 15.08 0.32
C LYS A 133 -8.21 14.08 0.85
N ILE A 134 -9.36 14.06 0.20
CA ILE A 134 -10.25 12.91 0.20
C ILE A 134 -9.67 11.93 -0.83
N TYR A 135 -8.90 10.94 -0.38
CA TYR A 135 -8.32 9.95 -1.29
C TYR A 135 -9.45 9.26 -2.07
N SER A 136 -9.31 9.04 -3.37
CA SER A 136 -10.42 8.60 -4.25
C SER A 136 -10.50 7.09 -4.57
N ASP A 137 -9.47 6.30 -4.28
CA ASP A 137 -9.55 4.83 -4.25
C ASP A 137 -8.32 4.30 -3.50
N LYS A 138 -8.53 3.55 -2.42
CA LYS A 138 -7.44 2.92 -1.65
C LYS A 138 -7.74 1.46 -1.33
N THR A 139 -8.63 0.83 -2.12
CA THR A 139 -9.05 -0.55 -1.92
C THR A 139 -7.84 -1.50 -1.87
N ASP A 140 -6.87 -1.28 -2.76
CA ASP A 140 -5.63 -2.06 -2.80
C ASP A 140 -4.79 -1.88 -1.53
N THR A 141 -4.60 -0.65 -1.06
CA THR A 141 -3.82 -0.41 0.17
C THR A 141 -4.50 -1.01 1.40
N ILE A 142 -5.84 -0.93 1.47
CA ILE A 142 -6.62 -1.59 2.52
C ILE A 142 -6.36 -3.10 2.48
N LYS A 143 -6.51 -3.74 1.30
CA LYS A 143 -6.21 -5.16 1.12
C LYS A 143 -4.77 -5.50 1.53
N LYS A 144 -3.79 -4.63 1.26
CA LYS A 144 -2.41 -4.81 1.74
C LYS A 144 -2.30 -4.78 3.26
N ILE A 145 -3.00 -3.86 3.95
CA ILE A 145 -3.07 -3.83 5.42
C ILE A 145 -3.66 -5.14 5.97
N LEU A 146 -4.61 -5.76 5.25
CA LEU A 146 -5.22 -7.04 5.62
C LEU A 146 -4.40 -8.27 5.19
N GLY A 147 -3.18 -8.06 4.65
CA GLY A 147 -2.28 -9.12 4.20
C GLY A 147 -2.78 -9.84 2.93
N ILE A 148 -3.49 -9.14 2.05
CA ILE A 148 -3.93 -9.63 0.73
C ILE A 148 -3.10 -8.93 -0.36
N ASN A 149 -2.32 -9.71 -1.11
CA ASN A 149 -1.44 -9.18 -2.16
C ASN A 149 -2.16 -9.07 -3.52
N VAL A 150 -2.96 -8.01 -3.70
CA VAL A 150 -3.67 -7.75 -4.95
C VAL A 150 -2.71 -7.60 -6.15
N GLY A 151 -1.51 -7.08 -5.91
CA GLY A 151 -0.47 -6.94 -6.92
C GLY A 151 -0.03 -8.28 -7.51
N TYR A 152 0.13 -9.30 -6.67
CA TYR A 152 0.48 -10.64 -7.11
C TYR A 152 -0.62 -11.30 -7.95
N LEU A 153 -1.90 -11.16 -7.54
CA LEU A 153 -3.03 -11.68 -8.34
C LEU A 153 -3.05 -11.03 -9.73
N ARG A 154 -2.93 -9.70 -9.79
CA ARG A 154 -2.91 -8.97 -11.06
C ARG A 154 -1.76 -9.42 -11.97
N LYS A 155 -0.54 -9.51 -11.44
CA LYS A 155 0.63 -10.01 -12.19
C LYS A 155 0.44 -11.46 -12.68
N SER A 156 -0.16 -12.31 -11.84
CA SER A 156 -0.44 -13.70 -12.21
C SER A 156 -1.44 -13.79 -13.36
N LYS A 157 -2.52 -12.99 -13.30
CA LYS A 157 -3.52 -12.89 -14.36
C LYS A 157 -2.92 -12.39 -15.67
N GLU A 158 -2.07 -11.37 -15.61
CA GLU A 158 -1.36 -10.84 -16.78
C GLU A 158 -0.43 -11.90 -17.40
N ARG A 159 0.35 -12.62 -16.58
CA ARG A 159 1.22 -13.70 -17.08
C ARG A 159 0.45 -14.84 -17.73
N ILE A 160 -0.69 -15.25 -17.14
CA ILE A 160 -1.55 -16.28 -17.73
C ILE A 160 -2.06 -15.82 -19.11
N LYS A 161 -2.45 -14.55 -19.26
CA LYS A 161 -2.88 -14.01 -20.56
C LYS A 161 -1.75 -14.02 -21.60
N VAL A 162 -0.52 -13.64 -21.21
CA VAL A 162 0.64 -13.70 -22.10
C VAL A 162 0.88 -15.13 -22.55
N PHE A 163 0.89 -16.08 -21.61
CA PHE A 163 1.09 -17.49 -21.91
C PHE A 163 -0.05 -18.06 -22.78
N GLU A 164 -1.28 -17.53 -22.67
CA GLU A 164 -2.42 -17.94 -23.51
C GLU A 164 -2.23 -17.51 -24.94
N GLN A 165 -1.67 -16.31 -25.14
CA GLN A 165 -1.31 -15.84 -26.47
C GLN A 165 -0.16 -16.68 -27.06
N GLU A 166 0.87 -16.98 -26.28
CA GLU A 166 2.00 -17.80 -26.74
C GLU A 166 1.56 -19.21 -27.20
N ILE A 167 0.59 -19.83 -26.51
CA ILE A 167 0.03 -21.12 -26.93
C ILE A 167 -0.74 -20.99 -28.25
N LYS A 168 -1.55 -19.94 -28.43
CA LYS A 168 -2.29 -19.69 -29.68
C LYS A 168 -1.32 -19.47 -30.85
N ASP A 169 -0.25 -18.72 -30.62
CA ASP A 169 0.78 -18.49 -31.62
C ASP A 169 1.51 -19.81 -31.97
N SER A 170 1.76 -20.67 -30.98
CA SER A 170 2.30 -22.01 -31.21
C SER A 170 1.35 -22.96 -31.95
N GLU A 171 0.03 -22.84 -31.76
CA GLU A 171 -0.97 -23.58 -32.54
C GLU A 171 -0.92 -23.15 -34.02
N SER A 172 -0.87 -21.85 -34.29
CA SER A 172 -0.76 -21.36 -35.68
C SER A 172 0.53 -21.83 -36.36
N SER A 173 1.64 -21.87 -35.61
CA SER A 173 2.93 -22.40 -36.09
C SER A 173 2.86 -23.90 -36.38
N TYR A 174 2.10 -24.64 -35.57
CA TYR A 174 1.85 -26.06 -35.78
C TYR A 174 1.00 -26.32 -37.03
N ASP A 175 -0.01 -25.49 -37.30
CA ASP A 175 -0.81 -25.59 -38.52
C ASP A 175 0.06 -25.33 -39.77
N MET A 176 0.94 -24.33 -39.73
CA MET A 176 1.90 -24.07 -40.80
C MET A 176 2.87 -25.24 -41.02
N LEU A 177 3.39 -25.85 -39.94
CA LEU A 177 4.27 -27.01 -40.04
C LEU A 177 3.53 -28.20 -40.65
N THR A 178 2.25 -28.39 -40.31
CA THR A 178 1.41 -29.44 -40.89
C THR A 178 1.24 -29.22 -42.40
N THR A 179 0.95 -27.98 -42.82
CA THR A 179 0.89 -27.63 -44.25
C THR A 179 2.23 -27.84 -44.96
N TYR A 180 3.34 -27.41 -44.35
CA TYR A 180 4.68 -27.63 -44.89
C TYR A 180 4.99 -29.12 -45.07
N MET A 181 4.67 -29.95 -44.08
CA MET A 181 4.86 -31.40 -44.17
C MET A 181 4.06 -32.03 -45.30
N LEU A 182 2.80 -31.62 -45.48
CA LEU A 182 1.97 -32.10 -46.58
C LEU A 182 2.58 -31.73 -47.93
N ASN A 183 3.00 -30.47 -48.10
CA ASN A 183 3.63 -30.00 -49.33
C ASN A 183 4.95 -30.73 -49.63
N VAL A 184 5.78 -30.95 -48.61
CA VAL A 184 7.06 -31.67 -48.76
C VAL A 184 6.80 -33.14 -49.13
N ARG A 185 5.81 -33.80 -48.52
CA ARG A 185 5.42 -35.16 -48.88
C ARG A 185 4.96 -35.27 -50.32
N GLU A 186 4.10 -34.35 -50.78
CA GLU A 186 3.66 -34.29 -52.18
C GLU A 186 4.85 -34.14 -53.13
N GLN A 187 5.75 -33.19 -52.86
CA GLN A 187 6.95 -32.96 -53.69
C GLN A 187 7.90 -34.16 -53.72
N ILE A 188 8.07 -34.87 -52.60
CA ILE A 188 8.92 -36.07 -52.55
C ILE A 188 8.31 -37.20 -53.40
N HIS A 189 6.98 -37.35 -53.40
CA HIS A 189 6.30 -38.35 -54.24
C HIS A 189 6.38 -38.04 -55.74
N GLU A 190 6.59 -36.78 -56.14
CA GLU A 190 6.76 -36.37 -57.53
C GLU A 190 8.18 -36.63 -58.09
N LEU A 191 9.17 -36.88 -57.22
CA LEU A 191 10.56 -37.08 -57.61
C LEU A 191 10.80 -38.51 -58.13
N LYS A 192 10.81 -38.66 -59.47
CA LYS A 192 10.86 -39.96 -60.17
C LYS A 192 12.17 -40.79 -60.05
N ASN A 193 13.17 -40.40 -59.27
CA ASN A 193 14.50 -41.05 -59.26
C ASN A 193 15.16 -41.15 -57.86
N ILE A 194 14.39 -41.17 -56.77
CA ILE A 194 14.92 -41.31 -55.41
C ILE A 194 14.71 -42.74 -54.90
N GLU A 195 15.73 -43.33 -54.28
CA GLU A 195 15.58 -44.62 -53.60
C GLU A 195 14.57 -44.53 -52.43
N ASP A 196 13.67 -45.50 -52.33
CA ASP A 196 12.65 -45.61 -51.26
C ASP A 196 13.22 -45.50 -49.83
N SER A 197 14.49 -45.91 -49.64
CA SER A 197 15.21 -45.82 -48.37
C SER A 197 15.40 -44.37 -47.90
N ASN A 198 15.70 -43.45 -48.83
CA ASN A 198 15.93 -42.03 -48.55
C ASN A 198 14.61 -41.29 -48.31
N ILE A 199 13.55 -41.67 -49.04
CA ILE A 199 12.18 -41.16 -48.83
C ILE A 199 11.73 -41.50 -47.40
N LYS A 200 11.87 -42.76 -46.98
CA LYS A 200 11.54 -43.20 -45.61
C LYS A 200 12.34 -42.49 -44.53
N ALA A 201 13.63 -42.24 -44.75
CA ALA A 201 14.46 -41.51 -43.81
C ALA A 201 13.97 -40.06 -43.60
N PHE A 202 13.62 -39.37 -44.69
CA PHE A 202 13.05 -38.02 -44.64
C PHE A 202 11.69 -38.00 -43.93
N GLU A 203 10.79 -38.93 -44.27
CA GLU A 203 9.50 -39.05 -43.61
C GLU A 203 9.62 -39.31 -42.11
N ASN A 204 10.59 -40.13 -41.70
CA ASN A 204 10.85 -40.40 -40.29
C ASN A 204 11.32 -39.15 -39.53
N ILE A 205 12.20 -38.33 -40.14
CA ILE A 205 12.66 -37.07 -39.52
C ILE A 205 11.50 -36.09 -39.38
N LEU A 206 10.72 -35.88 -40.46
CA LEU A 206 9.56 -34.98 -40.45
C LEU A 206 8.51 -35.42 -39.44
N ASN A 207 8.21 -36.73 -39.37
CA ASN A 207 7.29 -37.28 -38.37
C ASN A 207 7.82 -37.14 -36.93
N GLY A 208 9.13 -37.32 -36.72
CA GLY A 208 9.77 -37.15 -35.42
C GLY A 208 9.62 -35.73 -34.90
N GLU A 209 9.97 -34.73 -35.72
CA GLU A 209 9.85 -33.31 -35.36
C GLU A 209 8.39 -32.90 -35.14
N TYR A 210 7.48 -33.39 -35.99
CA TYR A 210 6.04 -33.17 -35.80
C TYR A 210 5.52 -33.70 -34.46
N LEU A 211 5.88 -34.93 -34.11
CA LEU A 211 5.46 -35.54 -32.84
C LEU A 211 6.05 -34.80 -31.64
N ASN A 212 7.29 -34.31 -31.73
CA ASN A 212 7.93 -33.51 -30.70
C ASN A 212 7.20 -32.18 -30.48
N ILE A 213 6.90 -31.43 -31.55
CA ILE A 213 6.18 -30.16 -31.49
C ILE A 213 4.75 -30.38 -30.95
N ARG A 214 4.06 -31.43 -31.43
CA ARG A 214 2.71 -31.77 -30.96
C ARG A 214 2.70 -32.11 -29.48
N LYS A 215 3.66 -32.91 -29.02
CA LYS A 215 3.80 -33.27 -27.60
C LYS A 215 4.01 -32.03 -26.75
N LYS A 216 4.93 -31.14 -27.14
CA LYS A 216 5.19 -29.88 -26.44
C LYS A 216 3.94 -29.00 -26.35
N ASN A 217 3.21 -28.83 -27.45
CA ASN A 217 1.97 -28.04 -27.47
C ASN A 217 0.90 -28.62 -26.50
N ILE A 218 0.77 -29.95 -26.44
CA ILE A 218 -0.12 -30.61 -25.46
C ILE A 218 0.33 -30.35 -24.02
N GLU A 219 1.64 -30.46 -23.75
CA GLU A 219 2.22 -30.17 -22.43
C GLU A 219 1.97 -28.71 -22.00
N ASP A 220 2.22 -27.75 -22.89
CA ASP A 220 2.01 -26.32 -22.65
C ASP A 220 0.52 -26.02 -22.36
N LYS A 221 -0.41 -26.63 -23.13
CA LYS A 221 -1.86 -26.54 -22.87
C LYS A 221 -2.26 -27.10 -21.52
N ASN A 222 -1.69 -28.23 -21.12
CA ASN A 222 -1.97 -28.83 -19.82
C ASN A 222 -1.45 -27.95 -18.68
N PHE A 223 -0.24 -27.42 -18.82
CA PHE A 223 0.35 -26.48 -17.86
C PHE A 223 -0.48 -25.19 -17.76
N MET A 224 -1.00 -24.69 -18.88
CA MET A 224 -1.91 -23.53 -18.90
C MET A 224 -3.19 -23.79 -18.10
N LYS A 225 -3.86 -24.91 -18.37
CA LYS A 225 -5.09 -25.29 -17.64
C LYS A 225 -4.84 -25.36 -16.14
N ALA A 226 -3.73 -26.00 -15.73
CA ALA A 226 -3.33 -26.07 -14.34
C ALA A 226 -3.05 -24.68 -13.73
N SER A 227 -2.41 -23.79 -14.50
CA SER A 227 -2.12 -22.41 -14.07
C SER A 227 -3.39 -21.58 -13.89
N ILE A 228 -4.37 -21.70 -14.79
CA ILE A 228 -5.68 -21.05 -14.67
C ILE A 228 -6.43 -21.57 -13.44
N GLU A 229 -6.42 -22.88 -13.22
CA GLU A 229 -7.08 -23.48 -12.05
C GLU A 229 -6.43 -23.01 -10.74
N ALA A 230 -5.10 -22.99 -10.68
CA ALA A 230 -4.35 -22.48 -9.53
C ALA A 230 -4.65 -21.00 -9.27
N TYR A 231 -4.70 -20.17 -10.32
CA TYR A 231 -5.07 -18.76 -10.21
C TYR A 231 -6.49 -18.59 -9.65
N LYS A 232 -7.47 -19.34 -10.15
CA LYS A 232 -8.86 -19.27 -9.64
C LYS A 232 -8.94 -19.65 -8.16
N LYS A 233 -8.21 -20.70 -7.73
CA LYS A 233 -8.13 -21.08 -6.32
C LYS A 233 -7.53 -19.96 -5.46
N LEU A 234 -6.48 -19.30 -5.94
CA LEU A 234 -5.86 -18.16 -5.25
C LEU A 234 -6.83 -16.96 -5.15
N GLU A 235 -7.53 -16.64 -6.24
CA GLU A 235 -8.52 -15.56 -6.30
C GLU A 235 -9.66 -15.79 -5.30
N MET A 236 -10.26 -17.00 -5.31
CA MET A 236 -11.29 -17.39 -4.33
C MET A 236 -10.80 -17.29 -2.89
N SER A 237 -9.59 -17.79 -2.60
CA SER A 237 -9.01 -17.73 -1.25
C SER A 237 -8.82 -16.29 -0.76
N CYS A 238 -8.54 -15.35 -1.67
CA CYS A 238 -8.45 -13.93 -1.33
C CYS A 238 -9.79 -13.32 -0.99
N ASP A 239 -10.80 -13.61 -1.81
CA ASP A 239 -12.13 -13.08 -1.62
C ASP A 239 -12.71 -13.62 -0.31
N GLU A 240 -12.60 -14.93 -0.05
CA GLU A 240 -13.02 -15.54 1.22
C GLU A 240 -12.32 -14.90 2.43
N LYS A 241 -10.99 -14.70 2.35
CA LYS A 241 -10.23 -14.02 3.41
C LYS A 241 -10.71 -12.58 3.59
N PHE A 242 -10.89 -11.85 2.49
CA PHE A 242 -11.36 -10.47 2.52
C PHE A 242 -12.73 -10.37 3.18
N TYR A 243 -13.71 -11.18 2.76
CA TYR A 243 -15.05 -11.19 3.34
C TYR A 243 -15.04 -11.49 4.84
N LYS A 244 -14.30 -12.53 5.26
CA LYS A 244 -14.18 -12.89 6.68
C LYS A 244 -13.59 -11.76 7.53
N ILE A 245 -12.56 -11.08 7.01
CA ILE A 245 -11.94 -9.95 7.72
C ILE A 245 -12.87 -8.73 7.69
N ASN A 246 -13.55 -8.50 6.57
CA ASN A 246 -14.46 -7.38 6.39
C ASN A 246 -15.63 -7.43 7.39
N ASP A 247 -16.17 -8.61 7.71
CA ASP A 247 -17.20 -8.76 8.73
C ASP A 247 -16.71 -8.32 10.12
N LYS A 248 -15.48 -8.68 10.48
CA LYS A 248 -14.87 -8.23 11.74
C LYS A 248 -14.67 -6.71 11.75
N LEU A 249 -14.11 -6.16 10.67
CA LEU A 249 -13.91 -4.72 10.53
C LEU A 249 -15.23 -3.96 10.54
N GLN A 250 -16.29 -4.53 9.96
CA GLN A 250 -17.63 -3.95 9.96
C GLN A 250 -18.20 -3.81 11.36
N ASN A 251 -17.99 -4.81 12.22
CA ASN A 251 -18.37 -4.76 13.62
C ASN A 251 -17.55 -3.71 14.38
N ASP A 252 -16.22 -3.69 14.20
CA ASP A 252 -15.35 -2.68 14.82
C ASP A 252 -15.74 -1.26 14.38
N PHE A 253 -16.11 -1.10 13.11
CA PHE A 253 -16.61 0.15 12.54
C PHE A 253 -17.93 0.58 13.16
N GLN A 254 -18.92 -0.30 13.25
CA GLN A 254 -20.21 0.03 13.86
C GLN A 254 -20.05 0.37 15.35
N ASN A 255 -19.23 -0.39 16.07
CA ASN A 255 -18.95 -0.11 17.48
C ASN A 255 -18.31 1.26 17.67
N LEU A 256 -17.30 1.60 16.86
CA LEU A 256 -16.66 2.90 16.91
C LEU A 256 -17.64 4.03 16.53
N CYS A 257 -18.41 3.87 15.46
CA CYS A 257 -19.45 4.84 15.07
C CYS A 257 -20.46 5.09 16.21
N ASN A 258 -20.91 4.04 16.89
CA ASN A 258 -21.80 4.16 18.03
C ASN A 258 -21.13 4.88 19.22
N GLU A 259 -19.87 4.53 19.53
CA GLU A 259 -19.11 5.17 20.62
C GLU A 259 -18.89 6.66 20.39
N ILE A 260 -18.71 7.08 19.13
CA ILE A 260 -18.50 8.50 18.81
C ILE A 260 -19.79 9.29 18.54
N GLY A 261 -20.95 8.62 18.58
CA GLY A 261 -22.25 9.25 18.30
C GLY A 261 -22.53 9.48 16.81
N PHE A 262 -21.81 8.80 15.91
CA PHE A 262 -22.01 8.91 14.47
C PHE A 262 -23.14 7.98 14.01
N MET A 263 -24.38 8.44 14.20
CA MET A 263 -25.61 7.71 13.92
C MET A 263 -25.96 7.72 12.42
N ASN A 264 -25.26 6.91 11.63
CA ASN A 264 -25.62 6.68 10.24
C ASN A 264 -25.51 5.18 9.90
N HIS A 265 -26.44 4.66 9.09
CA HIS A 265 -26.46 3.25 8.64
C HIS A 265 -25.39 2.95 7.56
N TYR A 266 -24.15 3.41 7.75
CA TYR A 266 -23.07 3.12 6.82
C TYR A 266 -22.68 1.65 6.92
N LYS A 267 -22.74 0.96 5.77
CA LYS A 267 -22.07 -0.33 5.60
C LYS A 267 -20.66 -0.05 5.12
N LEU A 268 -19.69 -0.53 5.88
CA LEU A 268 -18.27 -0.44 5.61
C LEU A 268 -17.93 -1.00 4.21
N GLU A 269 -18.63 -2.03 3.73
CA GLU A 269 -18.49 -2.56 2.36
C GLU A 269 -18.85 -1.54 1.26
N ASN A 270 -19.87 -0.69 1.49
CA ASN A 270 -20.23 0.38 0.55
C ASN A 270 -19.20 1.51 0.56
N GLU A 271 -18.57 1.77 1.71
CA GLU A 271 -17.52 2.78 1.90
C GLU A 271 -16.14 2.30 1.39
N PHE A 272 -15.84 1.01 1.54
CA PHE A 272 -14.59 0.39 1.06
C PHE A 272 -14.57 0.18 -0.45
N LEU A 273 -15.68 -0.21 -1.07
CA LEU A 273 -15.64 -0.77 -2.43
C LEU A 273 -16.34 0.06 -3.49
N ASN A 274 -17.36 0.86 -3.14
CA ASN A 274 -18.27 1.38 -4.18
C ASN A 274 -18.48 2.89 -4.20
N ARG A 275 -18.22 3.67 -3.13
CA ARG A 275 -18.42 5.15 -3.07
C ARG A 275 -19.74 5.72 -3.61
N ARG A 276 -20.67 4.87 -4.07
CA ARG A 276 -21.87 5.29 -4.80
C ARG A 276 -22.82 6.08 -3.91
N ASN A 277 -22.68 5.96 -2.59
CA ASN A 277 -23.51 6.63 -1.60
C ASN A 277 -22.85 7.84 -0.91
N ILE A 278 -21.58 8.18 -1.25
CA ILE A 278 -20.87 9.31 -0.61
C ILE A 278 -21.34 10.67 -1.15
N LYS A 279 -22.07 10.70 -2.27
CA LYS A 279 -22.49 11.96 -2.91
C LYS A 279 -23.41 12.83 -2.04
N SER A 280 -24.02 12.29 -0.99
CA SER A 280 -24.89 13.05 -0.07
C SER A 280 -24.24 13.42 1.27
N ALA A 281 -23.03 12.93 1.57
CA ALA A 281 -22.35 13.22 2.84
C ALA A 281 -21.67 14.60 2.81
N SER A 282 -21.75 15.34 3.90
CA SER A 282 -21.03 16.60 4.08
C SER A 282 -19.51 16.38 4.09
N LEU A 283 -18.75 17.46 3.92
CA LEU A 283 -17.29 17.40 3.97
C LEU A 283 -16.78 16.90 5.33
N GLY A 284 -17.42 17.32 6.43
CA GLY A 284 -17.11 16.85 7.78
C GLY A 284 -17.40 15.37 8.00
N GLU A 285 -18.54 14.87 7.51
CA GLU A 285 -18.87 13.44 7.62
C GLU A 285 -17.90 12.56 6.82
N ASN A 286 -17.54 12.99 5.61
CA ASN A 286 -16.54 12.30 4.80
C ASN A 286 -15.17 12.26 5.47
N ARG A 287 -14.78 13.37 6.11
CA ARG A 287 -13.54 13.46 6.87
C ARG A 287 -13.56 12.51 8.07
N LEU A 288 -14.68 12.50 8.79
CA LEU A 288 -14.88 11.65 9.95
C LEU A 288 -14.82 10.16 9.56
N LEU A 289 -15.54 9.75 8.51
CA LEU A 289 -15.48 8.40 7.97
C LEU A 289 -14.06 7.98 7.61
N GLN A 290 -13.31 8.85 6.94
CA GLN A 290 -11.91 8.60 6.59
C GLN A 290 -11.04 8.37 7.84
N ILE A 291 -11.25 9.16 8.90
CA ILE A 291 -10.52 9.02 10.17
C ILE A 291 -10.87 7.70 10.85
N ILE A 292 -12.16 7.36 10.95
CA ILE A 292 -12.64 6.11 11.58
C ILE A 292 -12.04 4.89 10.88
N ILE A 293 -12.13 4.84 9.54
CA ILE A 293 -11.60 3.72 8.75
C ILE A 293 -10.09 3.60 8.94
N THR A 294 -9.36 4.72 8.84
CA THR A 294 -7.90 4.71 9.00
C THR A 294 -7.50 4.35 10.42
N LEU A 295 -8.25 4.77 11.43
CA LEU A 295 -8.03 4.44 12.82
C LEU A 295 -8.16 2.94 13.08
N ILE A 296 -9.24 2.33 12.61
CA ILE A 296 -9.46 0.87 12.74
C ILE A 296 -8.32 0.10 12.05
N LEU A 297 -7.96 0.50 10.83
CA LEU A 297 -6.89 -0.17 10.08
C LEU A 297 -5.50 0.04 10.69
N SER A 298 -5.24 1.20 11.29
CA SER A 298 -3.97 1.49 11.96
C SER A 298 -3.77 0.63 13.22
N MET A 299 -4.85 0.16 13.82
CA MET A 299 -4.85 -0.73 14.97
C MET A 299 -5.13 -2.19 14.61
N TYR A 300 -5.37 -2.50 13.34
CA TYR A 300 -5.70 -3.84 12.91
C TYR A 300 -4.55 -4.80 13.19
N SER A 301 -4.88 -5.96 13.75
CA SER A 301 -3.91 -7.02 14.02
C SER A 301 -4.52 -8.37 13.66
N ASP A 302 -3.82 -9.13 12.83
CA ASP A 302 -4.03 -10.55 12.58
C ASP A 302 -2.75 -11.25 13.02
N GLU A 303 -2.86 -12.35 13.77
CA GLU A 303 -1.70 -13.12 14.25
C GLU A 303 -0.79 -13.60 13.12
N ARG A 304 -1.34 -13.71 11.90
CA ARG A 304 -0.59 -14.11 10.70
C ARG A 304 -0.07 -12.94 9.87
N TYR A 305 -0.67 -11.76 10.01
CA TYR A 305 -0.38 -10.60 9.16
C TYR A 305 -0.36 -9.32 9.98
N GLU A 306 0.84 -8.85 10.31
CA GLU A 306 1.06 -7.70 11.17
C GLU A 306 1.40 -6.42 10.38
N ASN A 307 0.58 -6.12 9.37
CA ASN A 307 0.89 -5.08 8.38
C ASN A 307 0.48 -3.66 8.81
N SER A 308 -0.28 -3.50 9.89
CA SER A 308 -0.64 -2.17 10.38
C SER A 308 0.57 -1.46 10.98
N THR A 309 0.58 -0.14 10.85
CA THR A 309 1.70 0.70 11.31
C THR A 309 1.57 1.14 12.77
N GLY A 310 0.39 1.00 13.39
CA GLY A 310 0.14 1.46 14.75
C GLY A 310 0.26 2.97 14.95
N ILE A 311 0.24 3.76 13.87
CA ILE A 311 0.28 5.23 13.90
C ILE A 311 -0.88 5.81 13.09
N LEU A 312 -1.44 6.91 13.57
CA LEU A 312 -2.41 7.73 12.84
C LEU A 312 -2.04 9.20 13.00
N ALA A 313 -1.76 9.88 11.88
CA ALA A 313 -1.47 11.30 11.83
C ALA A 313 -2.54 12.04 11.02
N ILE A 314 -3.15 13.07 11.61
CA ILE A 314 -4.28 13.79 11.01
C ILE A 314 -3.98 15.29 10.96
N ASP A 315 -4.09 15.85 9.76
CA ASP A 315 -4.04 17.28 9.52
C ASP A 315 -5.46 17.84 9.32
N GLY A 316 -5.91 18.79 10.14
CA GLY A 316 -7.22 19.41 9.95
C GLY A 316 -8.40 18.52 10.33
N ILE A 317 -8.60 18.33 11.64
CA ILE A 317 -9.82 17.73 12.20
C ILE A 317 -10.96 18.74 12.33
N ASP A 318 -10.65 20.04 12.19
CA ASP A 318 -11.51 21.18 12.55
C ASP A 318 -12.80 21.31 11.72
N TYR A 319 -12.96 20.51 10.66
CA TYR A 319 -14.18 20.43 9.82
C TYR A 319 -15.24 19.47 10.37
N ILE A 320 -14.94 18.76 11.45
CA ILE A 320 -15.83 17.79 12.09
C ILE A 320 -16.56 18.46 13.25
N GLU A 321 -17.78 18.01 13.53
CA GLU A 321 -18.54 18.49 14.68
C GLU A 321 -17.75 18.27 15.99
N ALA A 322 -17.71 19.30 16.84
CA ALA A 322 -16.91 19.29 18.07
C ALA A 322 -17.22 18.09 18.97
N SER A 323 -18.50 17.71 19.11
CA SER A 323 -18.95 16.55 19.88
C SER A 323 -18.28 15.25 19.41
N ALA A 324 -18.25 15.00 18.10
CA ALA A 324 -17.58 13.86 17.50
C ALA A 324 -16.06 13.91 17.69
N ILE A 325 -15.44 15.11 17.61
CA ILE A 325 -14.01 15.29 17.88
C ILE A 325 -13.68 14.87 19.33
N TYR A 326 -14.45 15.33 20.31
CA TYR A 326 -14.26 14.95 21.72
C TYR A 326 -14.36 13.43 21.90
N ASN A 327 -15.40 12.80 21.34
CA ASN A 327 -15.58 11.35 21.49
C ASN A 327 -14.47 10.54 20.80
N ILE A 328 -13.99 10.99 19.63
CA ILE A 328 -12.84 10.37 18.95
C ILE A 328 -11.60 10.49 19.83
N ARG A 329 -11.31 11.69 20.37
CA ARG A 329 -10.17 11.93 21.25
C ARG A 329 -10.20 11.02 22.49
N ASP A 330 -11.36 10.85 23.10
CA ASP A 330 -11.55 9.93 24.23
C ASP A 330 -11.29 8.48 23.84
N TYR A 331 -11.81 8.05 22.69
CA TYR A 331 -11.57 6.71 22.16
C TYR A 331 -10.07 6.49 21.88
N VAL A 332 -9.42 7.38 21.13
CA VAL A 332 -7.99 7.24 20.78
C VAL A 332 -7.09 7.35 22.01
N ALA A 333 -7.46 8.13 23.02
CA ALA A 333 -6.72 8.22 24.27
C ALA A 333 -6.71 6.88 25.02
N LYS A 334 -7.83 6.14 25.04
CA LYS A 334 -7.89 4.77 25.58
C LYS A 334 -6.94 3.84 24.80
N LYS A 335 -6.98 3.88 23.47
CA LYS A 335 -6.13 3.02 22.61
C LYS A 335 -4.64 3.37 22.69
N CYS A 336 -4.30 4.63 22.90
CA CYS A 336 -2.94 5.07 23.18
C CYS A 336 -2.43 4.52 24.52
N LYS A 337 -3.26 4.53 25.58
CA LYS A 337 -2.91 3.93 26.89
C LYS A 337 -2.70 2.42 26.80
N GLU A 338 -3.45 1.74 25.95
CA GLU A 338 -3.29 0.30 25.63
C GLU A 338 -2.05 0.01 24.74
N ASN A 339 -1.24 1.03 24.39
CA ASN A 339 -0.11 0.95 23.46
C ASN A 339 -0.48 0.46 22.04
N LYS A 340 -1.76 0.49 21.66
CA LYS A 340 -2.22 0.06 20.33
C LYS A 340 -1.99 1.09 19.24
N LEU A 341 -1.89 2.36 19.62
CA LEU A 341 -1.82 3.48 18.69
C LEU A 341 -0.82 4.54 19.18
N GLN A 342 -0.09 5.16 18.26
CA GLN A 342 0.45 6.50 18.42
C GLN A 342 -0.42 7.45 17.59
N TYR A 343 -1.00 8.46 18.23
CA TYR A 343 -1.90 9.40 17.58
C TYR A 343 -1.24 10.77 17.50
N ILE A 344 -1.25 11.39 16.32
CA ILE A 344 -0.69 12.72 16.06
C ILE A 344 -1.76 13.58 15.39
N GLU A 345 -2.17 14.65 16.05
CA GLU A 345 -3.22 15.54 15.56
C GLU A 345 -2.72 16.97 15.40
N PHE A 346 -3.11 17.61 14.30
CA PHE A 346 -2.89 19.03 14.05
C PHE A 346 -4.25 19.75 14.05
N THR A 347 -4.45 20.66 15.02
CA THR A 347 -5.76 21.30 15.24
C THR A 347 -5.62 22.76 15.67
N CYS A 348 -6.64 23.57 15.38
CA CYS A 348 -6.79 24.89 16.01
C CYS A 348 -7.59 24.86 17.33
N MET A 349 -8.25 23.75 17.66
CA MET A 349 -9.07 23.60 18.86
C MET A 349 -8.19 23.24 20.06
N LYS A 350 -7.89 24.24 20.90
CA LYS A 350 -7.07 24.08 22.11
C LYS A 350 -7.90 23.89 23.39
N GLU A 351 -9.20 24.16 23.32
CA GLU A 351 -10.11 24.08 24.46
C GLU A 351 -10.19 22.63 24.98
N ASP A 352 -10.15 22.49 26.30
CA ASP A 352 -10.31 21.22 27.04
C ASP A 352 -9.33 20.10 26.67
N LEU A 353 -8.17 20.44 26.08
CA LEU A 353 -7.09 19.48 25.86
C LEU A 353 -6.22 19.30 27.12
N PRO A 354 -6.03 18.05 27.60
CA PRO A 354 -5.03 17.76 28.62
C PRO A 354 -3.64 18.22 28.20
N LYS A 355 -2.92 18.90 29.12
CA LYS A 355 -1.61 19.51 28.83
C LYS A 355 -0.58 18.48 28.37
N GLU A 356 -0.67 17.26 28.90
CA GLU A 356 0.21 16.15 28.55
C GLU A 356 0.02 15.63 27.13
N TRP A 357 -1.10 15.93 26.46
CA TRP A 357 -1.30 15.59 25.05
C TRP A 357 -0.65 16.60 24.12
N ILE A 358 -0.49 17.85 24.56
CA ILE A 358 0.05 18.92 23.72
C ILE A 358 1.57 18.81 23.69
N VAL A 359 2.12 18.32 22.57
CA VAL A 359 3.57 18.20 22.38
C VAL A 359 4.20 19.47 21.80
N HIS A 360 3.38 20.32 21.17
CA HIS A 360 3.85 21.59 20.63
C HIS A 360 2.71 22.59 20.42
N ASP A 361 2.98 23.89 20.61
CA ASP A 361 2.05 24.98 20.37
C ASP A 361 2.66 26.01 19.40
N LEU A 362 2.18 25.98 18.15
CA LEU A 362 2.61 26.87 17.08
C LEU A 362 1.99 28.28 17.19
N ASN A 363 1.19 28.58 18.22
CA ASN A 363 0.70 29.96 18.43
C ASN A 363 1.81 30.91 18.90
N MET A 364 2.86 30.39 19.55
CA MET A 364 3.98 31.18 20.05
C MET A 364 5.12 31.23 19.02
N GLY A 365 4.82 31.70 17.80
CA GLY A 365 5.81 31.94 16.75
C GLY A 365 5.49 31.28 15.41
N GLY A 366 4.66 30.25 15.37
CA GLY A 366 4.37 29.54 14.13
C GLY A 366 5.58 28.80 13.55
N MET A 367 5.31 27.85 12.66
CA MET A 367 6.39 27.17 11.92
C MET A 367 7.13 28.14 10.99
N PHE A 368 6.49 29.24 10.60
CA PHE A 368 7.12 30.27 9.77
C PHE A 368 8.22 31.06 10.46
N ASN A 369 8.33 31.02 11.80
CA ASN A 369 9.47 31.60 12.52
C ASN A 369 10.60 30.59 12.71
N TRP A 370 10.44 29.34 12.24
CA TRP A 370 11.52 28.35 12.18
C TRP A 370 12.30 28.43 10.86
N LEU A 371 11.94 29.42 10.06
CA LEU A 371 12.43 29.80 8.74
C LEU A 371 13.16 31.13 8.86
#